data_AF-A0A838FIV6-F1
#
_entry.id   AF-A0A838FIV6-F1
#
_cell.length_a   1.000
_cell.length_b   1.000
_cell.length_c   1.000
_cell.angle_alpha   90.00
_cell.angle_beta   90.00
_cell.angle_gamma   90.00
#
_symmetry.space_group_name_H-M   'P 1'
#
loop_
_entity.id
_entity.type
_entity.pdbx_description
1 polymer ?
#
loop_
_entity_poly.entity_id
_entity_poly.type
_entity_poly.pdbx_seq_one_letter_code
_entity_poly.pdbx_strand_id
1 'polypeptide(L)'
;MTSPTRLFERPASFMTRLSFVAPVVIAALLAAAAPAEAAPRGPTAKHKAEARAFGRAIKRSAREFRNRRGAVLASLNRQIDGSAPCERELLSRPYDATTEVVEAVELFDFQNAILTPVQPQLERFAARLRQAAPTEPVLRRAAAEWTRYVALPRYRADPGVCVVYSRWKATGFSPDARPIDLAAYEAFEETEIVLQGASNSANRRLRRLGVSAETARVLSRGFPNTALEPGLGGIVF
;
A
#
# COMPACT_ATOMS: atom_id res chain seq x y z
N MET A 1 -21.54 -19.03 31.41
CA MET A 1 -22.10 -19.53 30.14
C MET A 1 -22.96 -18.44 29.54
N THR A 2 -22.41 -17.65 28.62
CA THR A 2 -23.14 -16.75 27.71
C THR A 2 -22.20 -16.44 26.54
N SER A 3 -22.57 -16.88 25.33
CA SER A 3 -21.82 -16.72 24.09
C SER A 3 -21.78 -15.26 23.61
N PRO A 4 -20.67 -14.76 23.04
CA PRO A 4 -20.67 -13.58 22.21
C PRO A 4 -20.56 -13.99 20.73
N THR A 5 -21.69 -14.26 20.11
CA THR A 5 -21.82 -14.38 18.64
C THR A 5 -22.64 -13.18 18.16
N ARG A 6 -21.99 -12.02 18.07
CA ARG A 6 -22.50 -10.83 17.34
C ARG A 6 -21.33 -10.14 16.64
N LEU A 7 -20.65 -10.89 15.79
CA LEU A 7 -20.06 -10.36 14.57
C LEU A 7 -21.16 -10.47 13.50
N PHE A 8 -21.25 -9.51 12.60
CA PHE A 8 -22.26 -9.41 11.52
C PHE A 8 -23.59 -8.77 11.91
N GLU A 9 -23.58 -7.43 11.98
CA GLU A 9 -24.61 -6.56 11.41
C GLU A 9 -24.03 -5.13 11.41
N ARG A 10 -23.03 -4.91 10.55
CA ARG A 10 -22.58 -3.57 10.17
C ARG A 10 -23.09 -3.28 8.76
N PRO A 11 -23.58 -2.06 8.47
CA PRO A 11 -24.16 -1.74 7.18
C PRO A 11 -23.14 -2.00 6.07
N ALA A 12 -23.63 -2.63 5.01
CA ALA A 12 -22.85 -3.06 3.84
C ALA A 12 -21.99 -1.94 3.21
N SER A 13 -22.28 -0.67 3.50
CA SER A 13 -21.57 0.51 2.99
C SER A 13 -20.12 0.65 3.46
N PHE A 14 -19.74 0.13 4.64
CA PHE A 14 -18.34 0.16 5.13
C PHE A 14 -17.46 -0.88 4.41
N MET A 15 -18.03 -2.06 4.12
CA MET A 15 -17.31 -3.14 3.42
C MET A 15 -17.22 -2.90 1.91
N THR A 16 -18.18 -2.19 1.30
CA THR A 16 -18.01 -1.74 -0.09
C THR A 16 -16.93 -0.66 -0.22
N ARG A 17 -16.59 0.06 0.86
CA ARG A 17 -15.52 1.06 0.89
C ARG A 17 -14.14 0.53 1.29
N LEU A 18 -14.02 -0.67 1.88
CA LEU A 18 -12.74 -1.39 1.97
C LEU A 18 -12.21 -1.82 0.59
N SER A 19 -13.01 -1.67 -0.47
CA SER A 19 -12.53 -1.66 -1.86
C SER A 19 -11.61 -0.47 -2.19
N PHE A 20 -11.50 0.54 -1.31
CA PHE A 20 -10.65 1.73 -1.50
C PHE A 20 -9.27 1.66 -0.83
N VAL A 21 -8.86 0.49 -0.31
CA VAL A 21 -7.42 0.15 -0.20
C VAL A 21 -6.90 -0.49 -1.51
N ALA A 22 -7.74 -0.50 -2.56
CA ALA A 22 -7.43 -1.05 -3.86
C ALA A 22 -7.95 -0.16 -5.00
N PRO A 23 -7.11 0.70 -5.60
CA PRO A 23 -7.11 0.79 -7.05
C PRO A 23 -6.44 -0.48 -7.60
N VAL A 24 -7.18 -1.60 -7.55
CA VAL A 24 -7.02 -2.70 -8.51
C VAL A 24 -7.60 -2.31 -9.89
N VAL A 25 -8.17 -1.12 -10.07
CA VAL A 25 -8.82 -0.72 -11.33
C VAL A 25 -7.98 0.22 -12.23
N ILE A 26 -6.94 0.90 -11.74
CA ILE A 26 -5.97 1.60 -12.61
C ILE A 26 -4.84 0.66 -13.10
N ALA A 27 -4.85 -0.61 -12.65
CA ALA A 27 -3.95 -1.65 -13.15
C ALA A 27 -4.33 -2.17 -14.55
N ALA A 28 -5.49 -1.80 -15.10
CA ALA A 28 -5.97 -2.28 -16.40
C ALA A 28 -5.85 -1.25 -17.54
N LEU A 29 -5.90 0.07 -17.27
CA LEU A 29 -6.00 1.09 -18.33
C LEU A 29 -4.67 1.75 -18.75
N LEU A 30 -3.59 1.62 -17.98
CA LEU A 30 -2.24 2.09 -18.38
C LEU A 30 -1.30 0.94 -18.80
N ALA A 31 -1.85 -0.26 -19.03
CA ALA A 31 -1.14 -1.38 -19.63
C ALA A 31 -0.90 -1.20 -21.15
N ALA A 32 -1.41 -0.12 -21.75
CA ALA A 32 -1.19 0.25 -23.15
C ALA A 32 -0.55 1.64 -23.22
N ALA A 33 0.81 1.71 -23.22
CA ALA A 33 1.62 2.80 -23.82
C ALA A 33 3.04 2.92 -23.25
N ALA A 34 3.53 2.00 -22.39
CA ALA A 34 4.97 1.93 -22.21
C ALA A 34 5.56 1.30 -23.49
N PRO A 35 6.42 2.00 -24.25
CA PRO A 35 7.12 1.35 -25.35
C PRO A 35 7.84 0.16 -24.74
N ALA A 36 7.66 -1.00 -25.35
CA ALA A 36 8.46 -2.16 -25.05
C ALA A 36 9.90 -1.77 -25.35
N GLU A 37 10.61 -1.23 -24.35
CA GLU A 37 12.03 -0.97 -24.38
C GLU A 37 12.65 -2.28 -24.88
N ALA A 38 13.18 -2.23 -26.11
CA ALA A 38 13.59 -3.40 -26.85
C ALA A 38 14.62 -4.16 -26.01
N ALA A 39 14.15 -5.21 -25.32
CA ALA A 39 14.99 -5.96 -24.41
C ALA A 39 16.12 -6.58 -25.24
N PRO A 40 17.40 -6.36 -24.89
CA PRO A 40 18.51 -6.88 -25.65
C PRO A 40 18.48 -8.43 -25.69
N ARG A 41 19.05 -8.98 -26.77
CA ARG A 41 19.25 -10.41 -27.06
C ARG A 41 19.30 -11.31 -25.83
N GLY A 42 18.18 -11.96 -25.50
CA GLY A 42 18.08 -13.03 -24.52
C GLY A 42 18.50 -12.67 -23.07
N PRO A 43 18.04 -13.45 -22.07
CA PRO A 43 18.50 -13.25 -20.70
C PRO A 43 19.95 -13.76 -20.54
N THR A 44 20.89 -12.83 -20.34
CA THR A 44 22.28 -13.17 -20.00
C THR A 44 22.36 -13.92 -18.66
N ALA A 45 23.44 -14.69 -18.45
CA ALA A 45 23.70 -15.34 -17.16
C ALA A 45 23.74 -14.34 -16.00
N LYS A 46 24.27 -13.13 -16.26
CA LYS A 46 24.28 -12.01 -15.32
C LYS A 46 22.86 -11.60 -14.91
N HIS A 47 21.96 -11.35 -15.86
CA HIS A 47 20.58 -10.97 -15.55
C HIS A 47 19.82 -12.06 -14.76
N LYS A 48 20.08 -13.33 -15.04
CA LYS A 48 19.51 -14.43 -14.25
C LYS A 48 20.05 -14.45 -12.82
N ALA A 49 21.33 -14.18 -12.61
CA ALA A 49 21.93 -14.09 -11.28
C ALA A 49 21.35 -12.90 -10.47
N GLU A 50 21.21 -11.73 -11.11
CA GLU A 50 20.57 -10.55 -10.52
C GLU A 50 19.11 -10.84 -10.14
N ALA A 51 18.33 -11.45 -11.03
CA ALA A 51 16.95 -11.84 -10.75
C ALA A 51 16.84 -12.82 -9.58
N ARG A 52 17.78 -13.76 -9.44
CA ARG A 52 17.83 -14.67 -8.28
C ARG A 52 18.13 -13.91 -6.99
N ALA A 53 19.05 -12.95 -7.01
CA ALA A 53 19.34 -12.10 -5.85
C ALA A 53 18.11 -11.26 -5.44
N PHE A 54 17.46 -10.64 -6.42
CA PHE A 54 16.22 -9.88 -6.23
C PHE A 54 15.10 -10.76 -5.66
N GLY A 55 14.91 -11.96 -6.21
CA GLY A 55 13.93 -12.94 -5.71
C GLY A 55 14.22 -13.40 -4.28
N ARG A 56 15.49 -13.56 -3.89
CA ARG A 56 15.86 -13.87 -2.49
C ARG A 56 15.52 -12.72 -1.54
N ALA A 57 15.75 -11.47 -1.95
CA ALA A 57 15.36 -10.29 -1.19
C ALA A 57 13.85 -10.25 -0.95
N ILE A 58 13.05 -10.47 -2.01
CA ILE A 58 11.58 -10.54 -1.91
C ILE A 58 11.14 -11.64 -0.95
N LYS A 59 11.63 -12.89 -1.13
CA LYS A 59 11.26 -14.02 -0.25
C LYS A 59 11.59 -13.76 1.21
N ARG A 60 12.76 -13.16 1.48
CA ARG A 60 13.19 -12.85 2.85
C ARG A 60 12.27 -11.80 3.47
N SER A 61 12.02 -10.72 2.76
CA SER A 61 11.14 -9.66 3.25
C SER A 61 9.71 -10.14 3.44
N ALA A 62 9.15 -10.94 2.51
CA ALA A 62 7.81 -11.52 2.66
C ALA A 62 7.64 -12.32 3.97
N ARG A 63 8.66 -13.08 4.39
CA ARG A 63 8.66 -13.75 5.70
C ARG A 63 8.68 -12.75 6.86
N GLU A 64 9.52 -11.74 6.78
CA GLU A 64 9.60 -10.70 7.82
C GLU A 64 8.28 -9.93 7.98
N PHE A 65 7.57 -9.64 6.88
CA PHE A 65 6.25 -9.02 6.91
C PHE A 65 5.19 -9.93 7.52
N ARG A 66 5.16 -11.22 7.16
CA ARG A 66 4.22 -12.19 7.75
C ARG A 66 4.38 -12.28 9.28
N ASN A 67 5.61 -12.20 9.78
CA ASN A 67 5.88 -12.20 11.22
C ASN A 67 5.37 -10.93 11.94
N ARG A 68 4.96 -9.89 11.21
CA ARG A 68 4.40 -8.65 11.76
C ARG A 68 2.89 -8.54 11.59
N ARG A 69 2.24 -9.57 11.03
CA ARG A 69 0.78 -9.60 10.80
C ARG A 69 -0.02 -9.20 12.04
N GLY A 70 0.30 -9.76 13.22
CA GLY A 70 -0.41 -9.43 14.45
C GLY A 70 -0.30 -7.95 14.85
N ALA A 71 0.87 -7.33 14.63
CA ALA A 71 1.07 -5.91 14.92
C ALA A 71 0.33 -5.01 13.93
N VAL A 72 0.28 -5.39 12.65
CA VAL A 72 -0.51 -4.71 11.61
C VAL A 72 -2.00 -4.79 11.94
N LEU A 73 -2.53 -5.99 12.24
CA LEU A 73 -3.93 -6.17 12.61
C LEU A 73 -4.31 -5.41 13.87
N ALA A 74 -3.46 -5.42 14.91
CA ALA A 74 -3.71 -4.65 16.12
C ALA A 74 -3.73 -3.15 15.86
N SER A 75 -2.88 -2.66 14.96
CA SER A 75 -2.86 -1.25 14.56
C SER A 75 -4.09 -0.86 13.75
N LEU A 76 -4.49 -1.69 12.78
CA LEU A 76 -5.72 -1.52 12.01
C LEU A 76 -6.96 -1.52 12.91
N ASN A 77 -7.07 -2.46 13.85
CA ASN A 77 -8.23 -2.51 14.75
C ASN A 77 -8.33 -1.26 15.61
N ARG A 78 -7.21 -0.78 16.18
CA ARG A 78 -7.19 0.50 16.90
C ARG A 78 -7.64 1.67 16.02
N GLN A 79 -7.24 1.68 14.76
CA GLN A 79 -7.64 2.70 13.81
C GLN A 79 -9.16 2.66 13.53
N ILE A 80 -9.70 1.49 13.25
CA ILE A 80 -11.14 1.28 12.98
C ILE A 80 -11.96 1.68 14.21
N ASP A 81 -11.57 1.22 15.40
CA ASP A 81 -12.29 1.51 16.63
C ASP A 81 -12.23 3.00 17.00
N GLY A 82 -11.10 3.65 16.71
CA GLY A 82 -10.90 5.09 16.95
C GLY A 82 -11.63 6.01 15.97
N SER A 83 -11.87 5.58 14.72
CA SER A 83 -12.48 6.38 13.65
C SER A 83 -14.00 6.20 13.49
N ALA A 84 -14.55 5.06 13.92
CA ALA A 84 -15.98 4.74 13.74
C ALA A 84 -17.00 5.80 14.23
N PRO A 85 -16.73 6.62 15.27
CA PRO A 85 -17.65 7.69 15.67
C PRO A 85 -17.75 8.84 14.66
N CYS A 86 -16.62 9.30 14.11
CA CYS A 86 -16.63 10.42 13.16
C CYS A 86 -17.02 9.99 11.75
N GLU A 87 -16.63 8.79 11.32
CA GLU A 87 -16.98 8.26 9.99
C GLU A 87 -18.52 8.19 9.79
N ARG A 88 -19.26 7.78 10.82
CA ARG A 88 -20.74 7.76 10.75
C ARG A 88 -21.36 9.14 10.56
N GLU A 89 -20.77 10.16 11.18
CA GLU A 89 -21.19 11.54 10.99
C GLU A 89 -20.93 12.00 9.55
N LEU A 90 -19.76 11.66 9.02
CA LEU A 90 -19.35 12.01 7.65
C LEU A 90 -20.23 11.38 6.58
N LEU A 91 -20.50 10.07 6.70
CA LEU A 91 -21.35 9.33 5.75
C LEU A 91 -22.81 9.79 5.72
N SER A 92 -23.24 10.58 6.72
CA SER A 92 -24.59 11.16 6.76
C SER A 92 -24.72 12.50 6.03
N ARG A 93 -23.62 13.02 5.46
CA ARG A 93 -23.58 14.32 4.77
C ARG A 93 -23.62 14.15 3.25
N PRO A 94 -24.12 15.16 2.49
CA PRO A 94 -23.93 15.21 1.05
C PRO A 94 -22.44 15.25 0.68
N TYR A 95 -22.07 14.59 -0.42
CA TYR A 95 -20.70 14.57 -0.92
C TYR A 95 -20.30 15.96 -1.44
N ASP A 96 -19.16 16.48 -0.97
CA ASP A 96 -18.60 17.78 -1.33
C ASP A 96 -17.07 17.79 -1.12
N ALA A 97 -16.42 18.94 -1.36
CA ALA A 97 -14.97 19.10 -1.17
C ALA A 97 -14.50 18.84 0.27
N THR A 98 -15.39 18.98 1.27
CA THR A 98 -15.07 18.64 2.67
C THR A 98 -14.96 17.12 2.82
N THR A 99 -15.86 16.39 2.15
CA THR A 99 -15.88 14.93 2.15
C THR A 99 -14.62 14.34 1.51
N GLU A 100 -14.16 14.91 0.38
CA GLU A 100 -12.92 14.48 -0.29
C GLU A 100 -11.69 14.61 0.62
N VAL A 101 -11.54 15.74 1.31
CA VAL A 101 -10.40 15.97 2.22
C VAL A 101 -10.42 14.99 3.39
N VAL A 102 -11.60 14.68 3.91
CA VAL A 102 -11.75 13.73 5.00
C VAL A 102 -11.43 12.31 4.55
N GLU A 103 -11.92 11.89 3.38
CA GLU A 103 -11.59 10.58 2.80
C GLU A 103 -10.08 10.45 2.59
N ALA A 104 -9.39 11.51 2.16
CA ALA A 104 -7.93 11.52 2.04
C ALA A 104 -7.22 11.37 3.41
N VAL A 105 -7.69 12.07 4.45
CA VAL A 105 -7.15 11.94 5.82
C VAL A 105 -7.34 10.51 6.36
N GLU A 106 -8.53 9.93 6.17
CA GLU A 106 -8.82 8.55 6.55
C GLU A 106 -7.93 7.56 5.82
N LEU A 107 -7.79 7.70 4.50
CA LEU A 107 -6.95 6.84 3.68
C LEU A 107 -5.50 6.82 4.18
N PHE A 108 -4.90 7.99 4.45
CA PHE A 108 -3.54 8.03 4.98
C PHE A 108 -3.41 7.40 6.37
N ASP A 109 -4.38 7.64 7.25
CA ASP A 109 -4.32 7.09 8.59
C ASP A 109 -4.45 5.56 8.57
N PHE A 110 -5.28 5.02 7.67
CA PHE A 110 -5.34 3.58 7.37
C PHE A 110 -4.03 3.05 6.79
N GLN A 111 -3.45 3.73 5.80
CA GLN A 111 -2.17 3.34 5.23
C GLN A 111 -1.07 3.31 6.30
N ASN A 112 -1.03 4.30 7.18
CA ASN A 112 -0.09 4.29 8.30
C ASN A 112 -0.33 3.17 9.30
N ALA A 113 -1.59 2.89 9.64
CA ALA A 113 -1.92 1.78 10.50
C ALA A 113 -1.37 0.46 9.93
N ILE A 114 -1.24 0.34 8.61
CA ILE A 114 -0.62 -0.81 7.95
C ILE A 114 0.91 -0.70 7.89
N LEU A 115 1.43 0.45 7.46
CA LEU A 115 2.84 0.63 7.12
C LEU A 115 3.73 0.89 8.34
N THR A 116 3.28 1.66 9.32
CA THR A 116 4.07 2.00 10.52
C THR A 116 4.56 0.75 11.29
N PRO A 117 3.72 -0.28 11.56
CA PRO A 117 4.19 -1.48 12.27
C PRO A 117 5.27 -2.29 11.54
N VAL A 118 5.40 -2.07 10.23
CA VAL A 118 6.33 -2.77 9.33
C VAL A 118 7.38 -1.88 8.68
N GLN A 119 7.48 -0.61 9.11
CA GLN A 119 8.40 0.37 8.55
C GLN A 119 9.87 -0.13 8.57
N PRO A 120 10.39 -0.72 9.66
CA PRO A 120 11.75 -1.27 9.65
C PRO A 120 11.95 -2.41 8.63
N GLN A 121 10.91 -3.17 8.32
CA GLN A 121 10.93 -4.24 7.31
C GLN A 121 10.94 -3.66 5.90
N LEU A 122 10.19 -2.58 5.65
CA LEU A 122 10.19 -1.84 4.39
C LEU A 122 11.57 -1.23 4.11
N GLU A 123 12.20 -0.62 5.11
CA GLU A 123 13.55 -0.07 5.01
C GLU A 123 14.59 -1.14 4.70
N ARG A 124 14.55 -2.27 5.41
CA ARG A 124 15.43 -3.42 5.12
C ARG A 124 15.18 -3.99 3.73
N PHE A 125 13.93 -4.01 3.26
CA PHE A 125 13.61 -4.45 1.91
C PHE A 125 14.23 -3.53 0.86
N ALA A 126 14.00 -2.21 0.96
CA ALA A 126 14.59 -1.22 0.07
C ALA A 126 16.12 -1.31 0.06
N ALA A 127 16.75 -1.45 1.23
CA ALA A 127 18.19 -1.65 1.35
C ALA A 127 18.67 -2.91 0.61
N ARG A 128 17.96 -4.04 0.73
CA ARG A 128 18.31 -5.28 0.01
C ARG A 128 18.16 -5.13 -1.51
N LEU A 129 17.14 -4.43 -1.98
CA LEU A 129 16.97 -4.16 -3.41
C LEU A 129 18.12 -3.30 -3.95
N ARG A 130 18.54 -2.28 -3.19
CA ARG A 130 19.73 -1.46 -3.53
C ARG A 130 21.02 -2.27 -3.53
N GLN A 131 21.22 -3.12 -2.52
CA GLN A 131 22.40 -4.00 -2.40
C GLN A 131 22.49 -5.04 -3.52
N ALA A 132 21.35 -5.47 -4.07
CA ALA A 132 21.35 -6.36 -5.24
C ALA A 132 21.96 -5.68 -6.48
N ALA A 133 22.10 -4.34 -6.47
CA ALA A 133 22.73 -3.51 -7.49
C ALA A 133 22.41 -3.97 -8.93
N PRO A 134 21.12 -4.20 -9.27
CA PRO A 134 20.77 -4.78 -10.55
C PRO A 134 21.21 -3.84 -11.68
N THR A 135 21.92 -4.38 -12.66
CA THR A 135 22.22 -3.66 -13.90
C THR A 135 21.12 -3.86 -14.94
N GLU A 136 20.28 -4.89 -14.77
CA GLU A 136 19.06 -5.10 -15.56
C GLU A 136 18.10 -3.90 -15.37
N PRO A 137 17.72 -3.18 -16.46
CA PRO A 137 17.00 -1.91 -16.35
C PRO A 137 15.65 -1.98 -15.60
N VAL A 138 14.87 -3.04 -15.81
CA VAL A 138 13.55 -3.20 -15.20
C VAL A 138 13.68 -3.45 -13.70
N LEU A 139 14.62 -4.30 -13.29
CA LEU A 139 14.89 -4.57 -11.87
C LEU A 139 15.48 -3.34 -11.17
N ARG A 140 16.35 -2.59 -11.85
CA ARG A 140 16.92 -1.34 -11.34
C ARG A 140 15.86 -0.28 -11.11
N ARG A 141 14.94 -0.08 -12.07
CA ARG A 141 13.81 0.83 -11.90
C ARG A 141 12.95 0.45 -10.70
N ALA A 142 12.57 -0.82 -10.58
CA ALA A 142 11.78 -1.27 -9.44
C ALA A 142 12.50 -1.05 -8.09
N ALA A 143 13.82 -1.30 -8.01
CA ALA A 143 14.59 -1.02 -6.81
C ALA A 143 14.61 0.47 -6.44
N ALA A 144 14.73 1.36 -7.45
CA ALA A 144 14.71 2.80 -7.26
C ALA A 144 13.33 3.28 -6.75
N GLU A 145 12.24 2.85 -7.37
CA GLU A 145 10.88 3.26 -6.96
C GLU A 145 10.53 2.77 -5.56
N TRP A 146 10.90 1.52 -5.20
CA TRP A 146 10.72 1.04 -3.83
C TRP A 146 11.53 1.86 -2.81
N THR A 147 12.74 2.30 -3.19
CA THR A 147 13.55 3.17 -2.32
C THR A 147 12.88 4.53 -2.13
N ARG A 148 12.36 5.13 -3.21
CA ARG A 148 11.64 6.40 -3.17
C ARG A 148 10.39 6.30 -2.31
N TYR A 149 9.56 5.27 -2.52
CA TYR A 149 8.33 5.05 -1.77
C TYR A 149 8.56 4.87 -0.26
N VAL A 150 9.61 4.15 0.13
CA VAL A 150 9.93 3.93 1.55
C VAL A 150 10.44 5.21 2.22
N ALA A 151 11.06 6.11 1.44
CA ALA A 151 11.56 7.39 1.91
C ALA A 151 10.49 8.51 1.94
N LEU A 152 9.30 8.28 1.40
CA LEU A 152 8.22 9.27 1.46
C LEU A 152 7.82 9.55 2.92
N PRO A 153 7.61 10.82 3.30
CA PRO A 153 7.02 11.16 4.58
C PRO A 153 5.68 10.46 4.76
N ARG A 154 5.46 9.91 5.96
CA ARG A 154 4.19 9.29 6.33
C ARG A 154 3.31 10.35 6.99
N TYR A 155 2.19 10.70 6.36
CA TYR A 155 1.21 11.61 6.96
C TYR A 155 0.51 10.88 8.10
N ARG A 156 0.68 11.32 9.36
CA ARG A 156 -0.03 10.75 10.51
C ARG A 156 -1.07 11.73 11.00
N ALA A 157 -2.34 11.31 11.03
CA ALA A 157 -3.36 12.05 11.73
C ALA A 157 -3.10 11.88 13.23
N ASP A 158 -2.37 12.82 13.84
CA ASP A 158 -2.16 12.89 15.29
C ASP A 158 -2.85 14.17 15.80
N PRO A 159 -3.87 14.07 16.69
CA PRO A 159 -4.23 12.93 17.54
C PRO A 159 -5.40 12.06 17.05
N GLY A 160 -5.41 11.71 15.76
CA GLY A 160 -6.38 10.80 15.13
C GLY A 160 -7.44 11.52 14.29
N VAL A 161 -7.99 10.80 13.31
CA VAL A 161 -8.96 11.31 12.32
C VAL A 161 -10.11 12.09 12.97
N CYS A 162 -10.74 11.58 14.03
CA CYS A 162 -11.90 12.24 14.63
C CYS A 162 -11.55 13.59 15.29
N VAL A 163 -10.36 13.70 15.89
CA VAL A 163 -9.92 14.96 16.48
C VAL A 163 -9.56 15.96 15.39
N VAL A 164 -8.87 15.48 14.35
CA VAL A 164 -8.53 16.27 13.16
C VAL A 164 -9.80 16.83 12.49
N TYR A 165 -10.80 15.97 12.27
CA TYR A 165 -12.10 16.36 11.73
C TYR A 165 -12.81 17.37 12.64
N SER A 166 -12.88 17.12 13.95
CA SER A 166 -13.55 18.01 14.90
C SER A 166 -12.90 19.40 14.94
N ARG A 167 -11.57 19.47 14.85
CA ARG A 167 -10.82 20.73 14.77
C ARG A 167 -11.13 21.49 13.49
N TRP A 168 -11.12 20.83 12.34
CA TRP A 168 -11.42 21.49 11.07
C TRP A 168 -12.88 21.93 11.00
N LYS A 169 -13.80 21.11 11.51
CA LYS A 169 -15.23 21.45 11.67
C LYS A 169 -15.42 22.73 12.49
N ALA A 170 -14.66 22.91 13.57
CA ALA A 170 -14.74 24.13 14.40
C ALA A 170 -14.35 25.42 13.64
N THR A 171 -13.65 25.30 12.51
CA THR A 171 -13.33 26.42 11.61
C THR A 171 -14.37 26.63 10.50
N GLY A 172 -15.48 25.88 10.53
CA GLY A 172 -16.45 25.85 9.44
C GLY A 172 -15.90 25.20 8.17
N PHE A 173 -14.92 24.30 8.29
CA PHE A 173 -14.21 23.66 7.18
C PHE A 173 -13.49 24.66 6.25
N SER A 174 -12.90 25.72 6.83
CA SER A 174 -12.12 26.68 6.05
C SER A 174 -11.00 25.97 5.28
N PRO A 175 -10.83 26.22 3.96
CA PRO A 175 -9.76 25.63 3.16
C PRO A 175 -8.36 25.88 3.74
N ASP A 176 -8.15 27.05 4.37
CA ASP A 176 -6.85 27.43 4.96
C ASP A 176 -6.52 26.65 6.24
N ALA A 177 -7.54 26.09 6.89
CA ALA A 177 -7.40 25.27 8.10
C ALA A 177 -7.47 23.76 7.81
N ARG A 178 -7.39 23.37 6.53
CA ARG A 178 -7.47 21.97 6.14
C ARG A 178 -6.37 21.14 6.82
N PRO A 179 -6.68 19.90 7.22
CA PRO A 179 -5.75 19.09 8.01
C PRO A 179 -4.66 18.40 7.21
N ILE A 180 -4.67 18.53 5.89
CA ILE A 180 -3.80 17.80 4.97
C ILE A 180 -3.30 18.73 3.87
N ASP A 181 -2.09 18.47 3.38
CA ASP A 181 -1.63 19.09 2.15
C ASP A 181 -2.03 18.23 0.93
N LEU A 182 -3.05 18.67 0.19
CA LEU A 182 -3.52 18.02 -1.05
C LEU A 182 -2.44 17.91 -2.12
N ALA A 183 -1.50 18.87 -2.23
CA ALA A 183 -0.42 18.74 -3.21
C ALA A 183 0.54 17.61 -2.83
N ALA A 184 0.82 17.47 -1.52
CA ALA A 184 1.59 16.34 -1.01
C ALA A 184 0.83 15.01 -1.16
N TYR A 185 -0.50 15.03 -1.04
CA TYR A 185 -1.36 13.87 -1.29
C TYR A 185 -1.29 13.40 -2.75
N GLU A 186 -1.51 14.31 -3.70
CA GLU A 186 -1.43 14.01 -5.13
C GLU A 186 -0.05 13.44 -5.50
N ALA A 187 1.03 14.06 -5.00
CA ALA A 187 2.39 13.58 -5.23
C ALA A 187 2.65 12.17 -4.63
N PHE A 188 1.99 11.85 -3.51
CA PHE A 188 2.02 10.52 -2.92
C PHE A 188 1.30 9.50 -3.82
N GLU A 189 0.08 9.80 -4.27
CA GLU A 189 -0.70 8.93 -5.17
C GLU A 189 0.06 8.66 -6.49
N GLU A 190 0.64 9.70 -7.09
CA GLU A 190 1.48 9.57 -8.29
C GLU A 190 2.65 8.60 -8.05
N THR A 191 3.30 8.70 -6.87
CA THR A 191 4.40 7.80 -6.53
C THR A 191 3.92 6.36 -6.38
N GLU A 192 2.74 6.11 -5.82
CA GLU A 192 2.16 4.76 -5.74
C GLU A 192 1.85 4.19 -7.13
N ILE A 193 1.30 5.00 -8.05
CA ILE A 193 1.04 4.60 -9.43
C ILE A 193 2.35 4.20 -10.14
N VAL A 194 3.38 5.04 -10.03
CA VAL A 194 4.69 4.78 -10.64
C VAL A 194 5.34 3.51 -10.04
N LEU A 195 5.30 3.36 -8.71
CA LEU A 195 5.79 2.17 -8.02
C LEU A 195 5.07 0.91 -8.49
N GLN A 196 3.75 0.97 -8.63
CA GLN A 196 2.93 -0.16 -9.06
C GLN A 196 3.27 -0.57 -10.49
N GLY A 197 3.42 0.40 -11.40
CA GLY A 197 3.87 0.16 -12.77
C GLY A 197 5.25 -0.51 -12.85
N ALA A 198 6.21 -0.01 -12.05
CA ALA A 198 7.55 -0.58 -11.96
C ALA A 198 7.54 -2.00 -11.36
N SER A 199 6.78 -2.22 -10.31
CA SER A 199 6.65 -3.51 -9.62
C SER A 199 5.99 -4.57 -10.50
N ASN A 200 4.95 -4.21 -11.27
CA ASN A 200 4.32 -5.09 -12.25
C ASN A 200 5.28 -5.48 -13.38
N SER A 201 6.04 -4.52 -13.88
CA SER A 201 7.05 -4.76 -14.91
C SER A 201 8.16 -5.68 -14.40
N ALA A 202 8.68 -5.42 -13.20
CA ALA A 202 9.67 -6.27 -12.55
C ALA A 202 9.15 -7.67 -12.25
N ASN A 203 7.90 -7.84 -11.79
CA ASN A 203 7.28 -9.16 -11.63
C ASN A 203 7.33 -9.96 -12.95
N ARG A 204 6.82 -9.38 -14.06
CA ARG A 204 6.87 -10.04 -15.37
C ARG A 204 8.30 -10.39 -15.78
N ARG A 205 9.24 -9.49 -15.53
CA ARG A 205 10.66 -9.69 -15.88
C ARG A 205 11.31 -10.79 -15.04
N LEU A 206 11.11 -10.79 -13.72
CA LEU A 206 11.60 -11.82 -12.80
C LEU A 206 11.12 -13.21 -13.22
N ARG A 207 9.85 -13.34 -13.63
CA ARG A 207 9.30 -14.59 -14.16
C ARG A 207 10.02 -15.07 -15.41
N ARG A 208 10.25 -14.18 -16.39
CA ARG A 208 11.03 -14.49 -17.60
C ARG A 208 12.49 -14.86 -17.30
N LEU A 209 13.03 -14.37 -16.18
CA LEU A 209 14.39 -14.68 -15.69
C LEU A 209 14.44 -15.93 -14.79
N GLY A 210 13.32 -16.64 -14.59
CA GLY A 210 13.27 -17.91 -13.88
C GLY A 210 12.97 -17.82 -12.38
N VAL A 211 12.52 -16.67 -11.89
CA VAL A 211 11.99 -16.55 -10.52
C VAL A 211 10.54 -17.06 -10.49
N SER A 212 10.16 -17.81 -9.45
CA SER A 212 8.81 -18.37 -9.36
C SER A 212 7.74 -17.29 -9.34
N ALA A 213 6.58 -17.60 -9.93
CA ALA A 213 5.46 -16.67 -10.02
C ALA A 213 4.98 -16.21 -8.63
N GLU A 214 4.96 -17.11 -7.64
CA GLU A 214 4.63 -16.79 -6.25
C GLU A 214 5.55 -15.70 -5.68
N THR A 215 6.87 -15.84 -5.87
CA THR A 215 7.84 -14.85 -5.38
C THR A 215 7.71 -13.53 -6.12
N ALA A 216 7.58 -13.57 -7.44
CA ALA A 216 7.46 -12.36 -8.24
C ALA A 216 6.17 -11.58 -7.95
N ARG A 217 5.07 -12.27 -7.61
CA ARG A 217 3.77 -11.65 -7.28
C ARG A 217 3.78 -10.80 -6.02
N VAL A 218 4.63 -11.12 -5.04
CA VAL A 218 4.76 -10.32 -3.80
C VAL A 218 5.12 -8.87 -4.12
N LEU A 219 5.94 -8.64 -5.16
CA LEU A 219 6.35 -7.29 -5.56
C LEU A 219 5.16 -6.46 -6.10
N SER A 220 4.28 -7.08 -6.90
CA SER A 220 3.14 -6.41 -7.55
C SER A 220 1.90 -6.25 -6.68
N ARG A 221 1.76 -7.04 -5.62
CA ARG A 221 0.61 -6.95 -4.69
C ARG A 221 0.83 -5.95 -3.57
N GLY A 222 2.06 -5.47 -3.38
CA GLY A 222 2.45 -4.74 -2.19
C GLY A 222 2.59 -5.65 -0.95
N PHE A 223 3.52 -5.30 -0.07
CA PHE A 223 3.71 -6.00 1.21
C PHE A 223 2.55 -5.88 2.20
N PRO A 224 1.76 -4.78 2.23
CA PRO A 224 0.53 -4.68 3.04
C PRO A 224 -0.39 -5.90 2.85
N ASN A 225 -0.70 -6.24 1.60
CA ASN A 225 -1.58 -7.36 1.27
C ASN A 225 -0.96 -8.71 1.64
N THR A 226 0.37 -8.83 1.54
CA THR A 226 1.09 -10.06 1.92
C THR A 226 1.08 -10.29 3.45
N ALA A 227 1.01 -9.23 4.25
CA ALA A 227 0.87 -9.33 5.71
C ALA A 227 -0.57 -9.65 6.15
N LEU A 228 -1.57 -9.28 5.34
CA LEU A 228 -2.99 -9.47 5.65
C LEU A 228 -3.55 -10.81 5.13
N GLU A 229 -2.97 -11.37 4.06
CA GLU A 229 -3.36 -12.68 3.53
C GLU A 229 -3.07 -13.81 4.54
N PRO A 230 -4.10 -14.58 4.97
CA PRO A 230 -3.87 -15.92 5.50
C PRO A 230 -3.37 -16.78 4.35
N GLY A 231 -2.33 -17.59 4.56
CA GLY A 231 -1.74 -18.41 3.51
C GLY A 231 -2.82 -19.14 2.70
N LEU A 232 -3.00 -18.73 1.43
CA LEU A 232 -3.91 -19.34 0.44
C LEU A 232 -5.19 -19.95 1.03
N GLY A 233 -5.95 -19.16 1.79
CA GLY A 233 -7.16 -19.66 2.42
C GLY A 233 -7.85 -18.61 3.29
N GLY A 234 -8.78 -17.88 2.67
CA GLY A 234 -9.96 -17.33 3.34
C GLY A 234 -9.74 -16.32 4.45
N ILE A 235 -9.40 -15.08 4.08
CA ILE A 235 -10.18 -13.94 4.58
C ILE A 235 -10.59 -13.21 3.32
N VAL A 236 -11.84 -13.45 2.92
CA VAL A 236 -12.55 -12.58 1.99
C VAL A 236 -12.88 -11.33 2.80
N PHE A 237 -12.28 -10.22 2.42
CA PHE A 237 -12.77 -8.89 2.81
C PHE A 237 -13.96 -8.55 1.92
#